data_AF-A0A1A6GQG7-F1
#
_entry.id   AF-A0A1A6GQG7-F1
#
_cell.length_a   1.000
_cell.length_b   1.000
_cell.length_c   1.000
_cell.angle_alpha   90.00
_cell.angle_beta   90.00
_cell.angle_gamma   90.00
#
_symmetry.space_group_name_H-M   'P 1'
#
loop_
_entity.id
_entity.type
_entity.pdbx_description
1 polymer ?
#
loop_
_entity_poly.entity_id
_entity_poly.type
_entity_poly.pdbx_seq_one_letter_code
_entity_poly.pdbx_strand_id
1 'polypeptide(L)'
;MQNVNGELQNGNCCGGARNPGDRKCIRDECDTYFKVCLKEYQSRVTAGGPCSFGSGSTPVIGGNTFNLKASRGNDRNRIVLPFSFAWPVSERLPDGVERGAELCIPLRRI
;
A
#
# COMPACT_ATOMS: atom_id res chain seq x y z
N MET A 1 -9.90 1.31 2.76
CA MET A 1 -9.58 -0.06 3.22
C MET A 1 -10.82 -0.63 3.88
N GLN A 2 -11.09 -1.92 3.70
CA GLN A 2 -12.22 -2.58 4.35
C GLN A 2 -11.82 -4.01 4.75
N ASN A 3 -11.73 -4.23 6.06
CA ASN A 3 -11.52 -5.53 6.68
C ASN A 3 -12.58 -5.71 7.78
N VAL A 4 -13.83 -5.97 7.37
CA VAL A 4 -14.98 -6.05 8.29
C VAL A 4 -14.77 -7.10 9.38
N ASN A 5 -14.04 -8.17 9.06
CA ASN A 5 -13.79 -9.27 9.99
C ASN A 5 -12.57 -9.05 10.89
N GLY A 6 -11.74 -8.02 10.68
CA GLY A 6 -10.51 -7.82 11.47
C GLY A 6 -9.52 -8.99 11.38
N GLU A 7 -9.45 -9.65 10.23
CA GLU A 7 -8.64 -10.85 10.00
C GLU A 7 -7.34 -10.55 9.26
N LEU A 8 -6.30 -11.33 9.56
CA LEU A 8 -5.02 -11.36 8.89
C LEU A 8 -5.04 -12.35 7.72
N GLN A 9 -4.05 -12.27 6.81
CA GLN A 9 -3.93 -13.20 5.69
C GLN A 9 -3.85 -14.68 6.10
N ASN A 10 -3.34 -14.97 7.29
CA ASN A 10 -3.29 -16.33 7.84
C ASN A 10 -4.62 -16.81 8.46
N GLY A 11 -5.67 -15.98 8.41
CA GLY A 11 -6.98 -16.28 8.97
C GLY A 11 -7.10 -16.10 10.48
N ASN A 12 -6.10 -15.50 11.15
CA ASN A 12 -6.19 -15.14 12.57
C ASN A 12 -6.71 -13.71 12.76
N CYS A 13 -7.16 -13.36 13.97
CA CYS A 13 -7.57 -12.00 14.29
C CYS A 13 -6.37 -11.09 14.53
N CYS A 14 -6.50 -9.79 14.23
CA CYS A 14 -5.48 -8.80 14.58
C CYS A 14 -5.18 -8.73 16.08
N GLY A 15 -6.21 -8.82 16.94
CA GLY A 15 -6.08 -8.93 18.40
C GLY A 15 -5.72 -10.33 18.92
N GLY A 16 -5.31 -11.26 18.04
CA GLY A 16 -4.94 -12.62 18.41
C GLY A 16 -6.14 -13.56 18.54
N ALA A 17 -6.62 -13.80 19.77
CA ALA A 17 -7.60 -14.84 20.04
C ALA A 17 -9.02 -14.47 19.55
N ARG A 18 -9.67 -15.40 18.84
CA ARG A 18 -11.10 -15.31 18.49
C ARG A 18 -11.95 -15.37 19.75
N ASN A 19 -13.11 -14.71 19.71
CA ASN A 19 -14.09 -14.86 20.80
C ASN A 19 -14.54 -16.32 20.92
N PRO A 20 -14.56 -16.91 22.13
CA PRO A 20 -14.87 -18.32 22.33
C PRO A 20 -16.33 -18.68 22.00
N GLY A 21 -17.27 -17.73 22.08
CA GLY A 21 -18.66 -17.93 21.70
C GLY A 21 -18.86 -17.90 20.18
N ASP A 22 -18.73 -16.72 19.59
CA ASP A 22 -19.12 -16.50 18.18
C ASP A 22 -18.00 -16.77 17.17
N ARG A 23 -16.78 -17.09 17.63
CA ARG A 23 -15.56 -17.24 16.81
C ARG A 23 -15.22 -16.05 15.92
N LYS A 24 -15.78 -14.87 16.22
CA LYS A 24 -15.53 -13.61 15.50
C LYS A 24 -14.39 -12.81 16.14
N CYS A 25 -13.72 -11.98 15.35
CA CYS A 25 -12.70 -11.03 15.80
C CYS A 25 -13.35 -9.70 16.19
N ILE A 26 -13.99 -9.65 17.35
CA ILE A 26 -14.76 -8.46 17.79
C ILE A 26 -14.00 -7.66 18.86
N ARG A 27 -12.92 -8.20 19.44
CA ARG A 27 -12.29 -7.57 20.61
C ARG A 27 -11.47 -6.33 20.28
N ASP A 28 -10.62 -6.40 19.24
CA ASP A 28 -9.68 -5.35 18.90
C ASP A 28 -9.67 -5.06 17.40
N GLU A 29 -9.47 -3.78 17.05
CA GLU A 29 -9.29 -3.36 15.65
C GLU A 29 -7.84 -3.57 15.18
N CYS A 30 -7.66 -3.74 13.88
CA CYS A 30 -6.34 -3.83 13.27
C CYS A 30 -5.68 -2.45 13.15
N ASP A 31 -4.45 -2.31 13.64
CA ASP A 31 -3.58 -1.18 13.33
C ASP A 31 -3.07 -1.27 11.89
N THR A 32 -3.85 -0.73 10.95
CA THR A 32 -3.58 -0.88 9.52
C THR A 32 -2.58 0.17 9.04
N TYR A 33 -1.49 -0.30 8.43
CA TYR A 33 -0.49 0.50 7.73
C TYR A 33 -0.15 -0.16 6.38
N PHE A 34 0.46 0.58 5.47
CA PHE A 34 0.83 0.06 4.15
C PHE A 34 2.35 0.04 3.96
N LYS A 35 2.82 -1.00 3.29
CA LYS A 35 4.18 -1.08 2.72
C LYS A 35 4.07 -1.09 1.21
N VAL A 36 4.97 -0.36 0.56
CA VAL A 36 5.07 -0.30 -0.90
C VAL A 36 6.49 -0.66 -1.31
N CYS A 37 6.60 -1.46 -2.35
CA CYS A 37 7.84 -1.84 -3.01
C CYS A 37 7.67 -1.57 -4.49
N LEU A 38 8.50 -0.69 -5.05
CA LEU A 38 8.49 -0.37 -6.47
C LEU A 38 9.75 -0.96 -7.11
N LYS A 39 9.55 -1.70 -8.19
CA LYS A 39 10.62 -2.37 -8.95
C LYS A 39 10.35 -2.30 -10.45
N GLU A 40 11.34 -2.72 -11.22
CA GLU A 40 11.26 -2.77 -12.67
C GLU A 40 10.12 -3.66 -13.17
N TYR A 41 9.67 -3.40 -14.40
CA TYR A 41 8.71 -4.27 -15.05
C TYR A 41 9.32 -5.66 -15.28
N GLN A 42 8.59 -6.69 -14.87
CA GLN A 42 8.95 -8.08 -15.09
C GLN A 42 7.87 -8.75 -15.93
N SER A 43 8.26 -9.43 -17.01
CA SER A 43 7.32 -10.21 -17.86
C SER A 43 6.66 -11.35 -17.08
N ARG A 44 7.39 -11.92 -16.10
CA ARG A 44 6.89 -12.87 -15.11
C ARG A 44 7.01 -12.26 -13.73
N VAL A 45 5.89 -11.94 -13.11
CA VAL A 45 5.86 -11.26 -11.80
C VAL A 45 6.30 -12.21 -10.70
N THR A 46 7.32 -11.80 -9.95
CA THR A 46 7.74 -12.47 -8.71
C THR A 46 7.20 -11.71 -7.50
N ALA A 47 6.68 -12.43 -6.49
CA ALA A 47 6.14 -11.82 -5.26
C ALA A 47 7.25 -11.20 -4.38
N GLY A 48 8.50 -11.60 -4.56
CA GLY A 48 9.67 -11.08 -3.84
C GLY A 48 10.64 -10.34 -4.76
N GLY A 49 11.89 -10.25 -4.30
CA GLY A 49 12.98 -9.56 -4.99
C GLY A 49 13.22 -8.14 -4.47
N PRO A 50 14.30 -7.49 -4.92
CA PRO A 50 14.66 -6.14 -4.49
C PRO A 50 13.69 -5.09 -5.03
N CYS A 51 13.47 -4.03 -4.25
CA CYS A 51 12.68 -2.87 -4.67
C CYS A 51 13.59 -1.87 -5.41
N SER A 52 13.92 -2.17 -6.67
CA SER A 52 14.91 -1.44 -7.47
C SER A 52 14.66 0.06 -7.61
N PHE A 53 13.40 0.50 -7.55
CA PHE A 53 13.01 1.92 -7.62
C PHE A 53 12.69 2.51 -6.24
N GLY A 54 12.83 1.74 -5.17
CA GLY A 54 12.62 2.17 -3.80
C GLY A 54 11.47 1.46 -3.10
N SER A 55 11.45 1.61 -1.77
CA SER A 55 10.41 1.08 -0.90
C SER A 55 10.06 2.09 0.18
N GLY A 56 8.87 1.98 0.73
CA GLY A 56 8.40 2.87 1.78
C GLY A 56 7.23 2.29 2.56
N SER A 57 6.94 2.89 3.70
CA SER A 57 5.82 2.49 4.54
C SER A 57 5.11 3.70 5.14
N THR A 58 3.80 3.61 5.30
CA THR A 58 3.05 4.59 6.09
C THR A 58 3.15 4.26 7.57
N PRO A 59 2.95 5.24 8.47
CA PRO A 59 2.50 4.95 9.83
C PRO A 59 1.15 4.22 9.82
N VAL A 60 0.64 3.85 10.99
CA VAL A 60 -0.75 3.38 11.15
C VAL A 60 -1.69 4.50 10.71
N ILE A 61 -2.54 4.20 9.73
CA ILE A 61 -3.45 5.19 9.14
C ILE A 61 -4.93 4.95 9.46
N GLY A 62 -5.25 3.79 10.06
CA GLY A 62 -6.61 3.52 10.52
C GLY A 62 -6.80 2.09 11.02
N GLY A 63 -8.01 1.84 11.51
CA GLY A 63 -8.48 0.55 11.99
C GLY A 63 -8.82 -0.45 10.88
N ASN A 64 -9.78 -1.32 11.16
CA ASN A 64 -10.30 -2.34 10.24
C ASN A 64 -10.86 -1.76 8.93
N THR A 65 -11.62 -0.66 9.02
CA THR A 65 -12.29 -0.05 7.86
C THR A 65 -12.17 1.46 7.94
N PHE A 66 -11.63 2.07 6.89
CA PHE A 66 -11.48 3.52 6.79
C PHE A 66 -11.53 3.97 5.33
N ASN A 67 -11.99 5.20 5.10
CA ASN A 67 -12.13 5.78 3.77
C ASN A 67 -11.30 7.07 3.66
N LEU A 68 -10.30 7.05 2.78
CA LEU A 68 -9.44 8.20 2.52
C LEU A 68 -9.88 9.01 1.29
N LYS A 69 -10.90 8.59 0.54
CA LYS A 69 -11.31 9.23 -0.73
C LYS A 69 -11.78 10.69 -0.55
N ALA A 70 -12.31 11.02 0.62
CA ALA A 70 -12.78 12.37 0.95
C ALA A 70 -11.74 13.23 1.70
N SER A 71 -10.62 12.63 2.14
CA SER A 71 -9.56 13.38 2.82
C SER A 71 -8.54 13.88 1.80
N ARG A 72 -8.20 15.17 1.85
CA ARG A 72 -6.99 15.66 1.16
C ARG A 72 -5.80 14.90 1.74
N GLY A 73 -5.07 14.18 0.88
CA GLY A 73 -3.93 13.34 1.29
C GLY A 73 -2.99 14.12 2.21
N ASN A 74 -2.63 13.50 3.33
CA ASN A 74 -1.67 14.02 4.30
C ASN A 74 -0.42 13.13 4.25
N ASP A 75 0.73 13.61 4.71
CA ASP A 75 1.99 12.84 4.65
C ASP A 75 1.92 11.49 5.37
N ARG A 76 0.97 11.33 6.30
CA ARG A 76 0.70 10.04 6.96
C ARG A 76 0.09 8.98 6.06
N ASN A 77 -0.65 9.36 5.02
CA ASN A 77 -1.38 8.44 4.13
C ASN A 77 -0.86 8.44 2.69
N ARG A 78 0.32 9.05 2.47
CA ARG A 78 1.03 9.10 1.19
C ARG A 78 2.44 8.55 1.38
N ILE A 79 2.93 7.83 0.37
CA ILE A 79 4.33 7.38 0.29
C ILE A 79 4.94 8.08 -0.92
N VAL A 80 6.04 8.80 -0.71
CA VAL A 80 6.81 9.45 -1.77
C VAL A 80 8.11 8.66 -1.95
N LEU A 81 8.37 8.19 -3.17
CA LEU A 81 9.60 7.50 -3.55
C LEU A 81 10.39 8.39 -4.51
N PRO A 82 11.40 9.12 -4.02
CA PRO A 82 12.22 9.96 -4.89
C PRO A 82 13.10 9.09 -5.80
N PHE A 83 13.30 9.53 -7.03
CA PHE A 83 14.18 8.88 -8.00
C PHE A 83 14.99 9.91 -8.79
N SER A 84 16.17 9.51 -9.27
CA SER A 84 17.07 10.33 -10.07
C SER A 84 17.37 9.74 -11.46
N PHE A 85 16.69 8.65 -11.82
CA PHE A 85 16.80 7.99 -13.12
C PHE A 85 15.64 8.40 -14.06
N ALA A 86 15.81 8.22 -15.37
CA ALA A 86 14.72 8.47 -16.32
C ALA A 86 13.57 7.48 -16.08
N TRP A 87 12.35 8.00 -15.94
CA TRP A 87 11.19 7.16 -15.67
C TRP A 87 10.91 6.23 -16.88
N PRO A 88 10.87 4.89 -16.71
CA PRO A 88 10.85 3.95 -17.82
C PRO A 88 9.58 4.00 -18.69
N VAL A 89 8.54 4.73 -18.26
CA VAL A 89 7.27 4.92 -19.00
C VAL A 89 7.23 6.26 -19.75
N SER A 90 8.25 7.13 -19.62
CA SER A 90 8.24 8.38 -20.38
C SER A 90 8.41 8.08 -21.86
N GLU A 91 7.30 8.04 -22.60
CA GLU A 91 7.35 8.28 -24.03
C GLU A 91 8.01 9.65 -24.23
N ARG A 92 9.04 9.71 -25.09
CA ARG A 92 9.64 10.99 -25.48
C ARG A 92 8.56 11.80 -26.20
N LEU A 93 7.91 12.73 -25.50
CA LEU A 93 7.19 13.81 -26.16
C LEU A 93 8.24 14.69 -26.88
N PRO A 94 7.94 15.18 -28.09
CA PRO A 94 8.90 15.94 -28.91
C PRO A 94 9.43 17.23 -28.27
N ASP A 95 8.91 17.66 -27.12
CA ASP A 95 9.19 18.98 -26.53
C ASP A 95 10.05 18.97 -25.25
N GLY A 96 10.74 17.87 -24.92
CA GLY A 96 11.81 17.89 -23.90
C GLY A 96 11.39 18.23 -22.46
N VAL A 97 10.09 18.20 -22.13
CA VAL A 97 9.60 18.42 -20.76
C VAL A 97 9.58 17.09 -19.99
N GLU A 98 10.53 16.90 -19.07
CA GLU A 98 10.47 15.87 -18.05
C GLU A 98 9.37 16.23 -17.03
N ARG A 99 8.19 15.62 -17.15
CA ARG A 99 7.19 15.69 -16.09
C ARG A 99 7.67 14.76 -14.98
N GLY A 100 7.97 15.31 -13.80
CA GLY A 100 8.15 14.51 -12.59
C GLY A 100 6.96 13.59 -12.42
N ALA A 101 7.18 12.28 -12.58
CA ALA A 101 6.12 11.30 -12.50
C ALA A 101 5.78 11.07 -11.02
N GLU A 102 4.72 11.72 -10.53
CA GLU A 102 4.14 11.39 -9.24
C GLU A 102 3.36 10.08 -9.39
N LEU A 103 4.00 8.97 -9.01
CA LEU A 103 3.42 7.65 -9.16
C LEU A 103 2.37 7.40 -8.05
N CYS A 104 1.14 7.86 -8.28
CA CYS A 104 -0.02 7.42 -7.51
C CYS A 104 -0.36 5.98 -7.90
N ILE A 105 0.36 4.99 -7.37
CA ILE A 105 -0.03 3.58 -7.54
C ILE A 105 -1.32 3.37 -6.72
N PRO A 106 -2.48 3.10 -7.35
CA PRO A 106 -3.63 2.66 -6.58
C PRO A 106 -3.25 1.33 -5.93
N LEU A 107 -3.30 1.28 -4.59
CA LEU A 107 -3.14 0.05 -3.80
C LEU A 107 -4.14 -1.00 -4.29
N ARG A 108 -3.79 -1.78 -5.32
CA ARG A 108 -4.47 -3.02 -5.67
C ARG A 108 -3.94 -4.08 -4.72
N ARG A 109 -4.86 -4.70 -3.97
CA ARG A 109 -4.57 -5.84 -3.09
C ARG A 109 -3.83 -6.94 -3.87
N ILE A 110 -2.80 -7.48 -3.23
CA ILE A 110 -2.40 -8.90 -3.37
C ILE A 110 -3.18 -9.67 -2.32
#